data_AF-A0A433JDC8-F1
#
_entry.id   AF-A0A433JDC8-F1
#
_cell.length_a   1.000
_cell.length_b   1.000
_cell.length_c   1.000
_cell.angle_alpha   90.00
_cell.angle_beta   90.00
_cell.angle_gamma   90.00
#
_symmetry.space_group_name_H-M   'P 1'
#
loop_
_entity.id
_entity.type
_entity.pdbx_description
1 polymer ?
#
loop_
_entity_poly.entity_id
_entity_poly.type
_entity_poly.pdbx_seq_one_letter_code
_entity_poly.pdbx_strand_id
1 'polypeptide(L)' 'MKRLDTCYTCRFWEGQGLRQRGPKGICRRFPPVVTPRNPEGAFPITLSTDWCGEWKRVASQAVESDPDSTIYDDLVS' A
#
# COMPACT_ATOMS: atom_id res chain seq x y z
N MET A 1 13.87 16.26 9.37
CA MET A 1 13.00 15.71 8.30
C MET A 1 12.38 14.41 8.80
N LYS A 2 11.05 14.34 8.96
CA LYS A 2 10.38 13.05 9.15
C LYS A 2 10.38 12.33 7.80
N ARG A 3 10.91 11.10 7.74
CA ARG A 3 10.75 10.27 6.54
C ARG A 3 9.25 10.03 6.36
N LEU A 4 8.72 10.39 5.20
CA LEU A 4 7.33 10.08 4.82
C LEU A 4 7.18 8.60 4.42
N ASP A 5 8.30 7.88 4.32
CA ASP A 5 8.41 6.49 3.90
C ASP A 5 8.22 5.58 5.12
N THR A 6 6.97 5.29 5.44
CA THR A 6 6.61 4.32 6.49
C THR A 6 5.72 3.23 5.91
N CYS A 7 5.47 2.18 6.67
CA CYS A 7 4.51 1.15 6.32
C CYS A 7 3.14 1.75 5.94
N TYR A 8 2.65 2.75 6.68
CA TYR A 8 1.37 3.41 6.38
C TYR A 8 1.26 3.98 4.95
N THR A 9 2.37 4.43 4.36
CA THR A 9 2.42 5.02 3.02
C THR A 9 3.00 4.08 1.97
N CYS A 10 3.32 2.84 2.35
CA CYS A 10 3.94 1.85 1.49
C CYS A 10 2.89 1.09 0.67
N ARG A 11 3.17 0.88 -0.63
CA ARG A 11 2.32 0.10 -1.54
C ARG A 11 2.06 -1.33 -1.06
N PHE A 12 2.96 -1.90 -0.28
CA PHE A 12 2.89 -3.30 0.15
C PHE A 12 2.15 -3.51 1.47
N TRP A 13 1.75 -2.44 2.16
CA TRP A 13 1.20 -2.53 3.50
C TRP A 13 -0.31 -2.39 3.48
N GLU A 14 -0.98 -3.32 4.17
CA GLU A 14 -2.42 -3.34 4.33
C GLU A 14 -2.73 -3.12 5.82
N GLY A 15 -3.31 -1.97 6.17
CA GLY A 15 -3.64 -1.66 7.56
C GLY A 15 -4.80 -2.52 8.07
N GLN A 16 -4.79 -2.90 9.34
CA GLN A 16 -5.91 -3.62 9.96
C GLN A 16 -6.99 -2.65 10.47
N GLY A 17 -8.22 -3.12 10.63
CA GLY A 17 -9.32 -2.30 11.18
C GLY A 17 -10.11 -1.51 10.11
N LEU A 18 -10.88 -0.52 10.57
CA LEU A 18 -11.83 0.19 9.70
C LEU A 18 -11.08 0.90 8.56
N ARG A 19 -11.51 0.62 7.32
CA ARG A 19 -10.92 1.19 6.08
C ARG A 19 -9.42 0.92 5.90
N GLN A 20 -8.88 -0.12 6.55
CA GLN A 20 -7.48 -0.50 6.44
C GLN A 20 -6.49 0.58 6.93
N ARG A 21 -6.85 1.32 7.99
CA ARG A 21 -6.05 2.45 8.52
C ARG A 21 -5.67 2.34 9.99
N GLY A 22 -5.69 1.15 10.56
CA GLY A 22 -5.28 0.94 11.96
C GLY A 22 -3.77 1.15 12.20
N PRO A 23 -3.35 1.20 13.48
CA PRO A 23 -1.94 1.39 13.84
C PRO A 23 -1.06 0.16 13.54
N LYS A 24 -1.68 -1.00 13.30
CA LYS A 24 -1.05 -2.25 12.88
C LYS A 24 -1.56 -2.64 11.52
N GLY A 25 -0.73 -3.34 10.76
CA GLY A 25 -1.08 -3.86 9.46
C GLY A 25 -0.18 -5.00 9.06
N ILE A 26 -0.46 -5.55 7.89
CA ILE A 26 0.26 -6.66 7.31
C ILE A 26 1.19 -6.12 6.21
N CYS A 27 2.47 -6.51 6.25
CA CYS A 27 3.42 -6.19 5.20
C CYS A 27 3.50 -7.33 4.18
N ARG A 28 3.09 -7.10 2.92
CA ARG A 28 3.09 -8.12 1.86
C ARG A 28 4.34 -8.11 0.98
N ARG A 29 5.34 -7.30 1.35
CA ARG A 29 6.66 -7.25 0.70
C ARG A 29 7.50 -8.49 1.03
N PHE A 30 7.30 -9.09 2.19
CA PHE A 30 7.95 -10.34 2.59
C PHE A 30 6.91 -11.46 2.61
N PRO A 31 7.29 -12.69 2.28
CA PRO A 31 6.34 -13.81 2.26
C PRO A 31 5.82 -14.13 3.67
N PRO A 32 4.70 -14.86 3.77
CA PRO A 32 4.23 -15.42 5.03
C PRO A 32 5.31 -16.32 5.67
N VAL A 33 5.48 -16.18 6.98
CA VAL A 33 6.38 -17.02 7.77
C VAL A 33 5.57 -18.14 8.40
N VAL A 34 5.97 -19.38 8.13
CA VAL A 34 5.39 -20.58 8.73
C VAL A 34 5.98 -20.78 10.12
N THR A 35 5.13 -21.04 11.10
CA THR A 35 5.54 -21.36 12.47
C THR A 35 4.74 -22.56 12.97
N PRO A 36 5.16 -23.28 14.02
CA PRO A 36 4.37 -24.37 14.59
C PRO A 36 2.95 -23.94 15.02
N ARG A 37 2.76 -22.66 15.36
CA ARG A 37 1.44 -22.08 15.72
C ARG A 37 0.64 -21.59 14.53
N ASN A 38 1.27 -21.45 13.36
CA ASN A 38 0.61 -21.06 12.13
C ASN A 38 1.19 -21.85 10.95
N PRO A 39 0.69 -23.06 10.70
CA PRO A 39 1.19 -23.95 9.65
C PRO A 39 0.89 -23.42 8.23
N GLU A 40 -0.16 -22.63 8.06
CA GLU A 40 -0.52 -21.98 6.78
C GLU A 40 0.35 -20.74 6.49
N GLY A 41 1.12 -20.28 7.48
CA GLY A 41 1.94 -19.08 7.41
C GLY A 41 1.17 -17.78 7.69
N ALA A 42 1.88 -16.79 8.24
CA ALA A 42 1.36 -15.42 8.39
C ALA A 42 2.34 -14.41 7.82
N PHE A 43 1.82 -13.45 7.07
CA PHE A 43 2.58 -12.27 6.72
C PHE A 43 3.04 -11.51 7.97
N PRO A 44 4.20 -10.82 7.93
CA PRO A 44 4.65 -10.00 9.05
C PRO A 44 3.66 -8.91 9.42
N ILE A 45 3.35 -8.80 10.71
CA ILE A 45 2.58 -7.69 11.27
C ILE A 45 3.55 -6.56 11.63
N THR A 46 3.33 -5.37 11.10
CA THR A 46 4.15 -4.17 11.36
C THR A 46 3.29 -3.02 11.87
N LEU A 47 3.92 -2.07 12.55
CA LEU A 47 3.29 -0.81 12.90
C LEU A 47 3.23 0.10 11.68
N SER A 48 2.23 0.98 11.64
CA SER A 48 2.06 1.97 10.56
C SER A 48 3.26 2.93 10.43
N THR A 49 4.04 3.08 11.51
CA THR A 49 5.24 3.92 11.60
C THR A 49 6.55 3.22 11.23
N ASP A 50 6.55 1.90 11.00
CA ASP A 50 7.76 1.15 10.72
C ASP A 50 8.32 1.44 9.31
N TRP A 51 9.62 1.17 9.12
CA TRP A 51 10.29 1.24 7.82
C TRP A 51 11.30 0.10 7.67
N CYS A 52 11.10 -0.76 6.67
CA CYS A 52 11.91 -1.96 6.43
C CYS A 52 13.01 -1.77 5.36
N GLY A 53 13.21 -0.56 4.84
CA GLY A 53 14.16 -0.28 3.76
C GLY A 53 13.63 -0.56 2.34
N GLU A 54 12.49 -1.23 2.21
CA GLU A 54 11.91 -1.69 0.93
C GLU A 54 10.62 -0.93 0.56
N TRP A 55 10.50 0.30 1.05
CA TRP A 55 9.34 1.13 0.79
C TRP A 55 9.19 1.43 -0.70
N LYS A 56 7.96 1.34 -1.21
CA LYS A 56 7.59 1.79 -2.56
C LYS A 56 6.30 2.58 -2.51
N ARG A 57 6.24 3.66 -3.29
CA ARG A 57 5.01 4.44 -3.48
C ARG A 57 3.99 3.61 -4.26
N VAL A 58 2.70 3.82 -3.99
CA VAL A 58 1.64 3.33 -4.88
C VAL A 58 1.84 4.01 -6.23
N ALA A 59 2.09 3.24 -7.29
CA ALA A 59 2.07 3.78 -8.64
C ALA A 59 0.68 4.39 -8.88
N SER A 60 0.62 5.71 -8.94
CA SER A 60 -0.48 6.42 -9.59
C SER A 60 -0.48 5.93 -11.03
N GLN A 61 -1.59 5.35 -11.51
CA GLN A 61 -1.77 5.19 -12.94
C GLN A 61 -1.56 6.57 -13.54
N ALA A 62 -0.53 6.71 -14.38
CA ALA A 62 -0.49 7.84 -15.28
C ALA A 62 -1.72 7.65 -16.15
N VAL A 63 -2.75 8.45 -15.90
CA VAL A 63 -3.79 8.64 -16.90
C VAL A 63 -3.01 9.20 -18.08
N GLU A 64 -2.88 8.43 -19.16
CA GLU A 64 -2.48 8.98 -20.45
C GLU A 64 -3.61 9.93 -20.86
N SER A 65 -3.63 11.12 -20.27
CA SER A 65 -4.46 12.21 -20.74
C SER A 65 -3.83 12.63 -22.06
N ASP A 66 -4.47 12.25 -23.16
CA ASP A 66 -4.22 12.88 -24.45
C ASP A 66 -4.32 14.39 -24.21
N PRO A 67 -3.24 15.16 -24.42
CA PRO A 67 -3.23 16.60 -24.13
C PRO A 67 -4.28 17.38 -24.92
N ASP A 68 -4.93 16.76 -25.92
CA ASP A 68 -6.00 17.35 -26.72
C ASP A 68 -7.42 16.97 -26.24
N SER A 69 -7.56 16.06 -25.27
CA SER A 69 -8.87 15.69 -24.74
C SER A 69 -9.42 16.78 -23.81
N THR A 70 -10.62 17.28 -24.10
CA THR A 70 -11.27 18.30 -23.27
C THR A 70 -12.44 17.73 -22.49
N ILE A 71 -12.78 18.37 -21.36
CA ILE A 71 -13.94 18.00 -20.54
C ILE A 71 -15.29 18.08 -21.32
N TYR A 72 -15.28 18.71 -22.49
CA TYR A 72 -16.46 18.84 -23.35
C TYR A 72 -16.71 17.58 -24.19
N ASP A 73 -15.69 16.77 -24.45
CA ASP A 73 -15.82 15.53 -25.25
C ASP A 73 -16.55 14.43 -24.47
N ASP A 74 -16.39 14.40 -23.13
CA ASP A 74 -17.04 13.44 -22.23
C ASP A 74 -18.54 13.74 -21.99
N LEU A 75 -19.00 14.96 -22.25
CA LEU A 75 -20.39 15.39 -21.98
C LEU A 75 -21.36 15.14 -23.16
N VAL A 76 -20.85 14.73 -24.32
CA VAL A 76 -21.62 14.57 -25.56
C VAL A 76 -21.85 13.10 -25.93
N SER A 77 -21.46 12.14 -25.06
CA SER A 77 -21.77 10.71 -25.24
C SER A 77 -23.12 10.30 -24.66
#